data_AF-A0A7L9BVA3-F1
#
_entry.id   AF-A0A7L9BVA3-F1
#
_cell.length_a   1.000
_cell.length_b   1.000
_cell.length_c   1.000
_cell.angle_alpha   90.00
_cell.angle_beta   90.00
_cell.angle_gamma   90.00
#
_symmetry.space_group_name_H-M   'P 1'
#
loop_
_entity.id
_entity.type
_entity.pdbx_description
1 polymer ?
#
loop_
_entity_poly.entity_id
_entity_poly.type
_entity_poly.pdbx_seq_one_letter_code
_entity_poly.pdbx_strand_id
1 'polypeptide(L)'
;MSAPGDQDSREFKRWIPHDDDESAERRQEFDRLSAQPDVIDFLRGFYQRVDEALAEYQPRCTNRGHCCNFARAGHRLFVTPIEVAAFRRAYADRWLSAEPAAGRCPWQVDGVCTAREFRPLGCRVYFCDPQAQAWQNEFYEARLRELKQFMADQGIQYRYEEWLSALSVFSTAASGSRHPGPAAGSLRPAAIDPSGSSTIQLTVVNNLPARPA
;
A
#
# COMPACT_ATOMS: atom_id res chain seq x y z
N MET A 1 -12.25 -25.02 -26.99
CA MET A 1 -10.89 -24.54 -26.66
C MET A 1 -11.03 -23.65 -25.43
N SER A 2 -10.90 -24.25 -24.25
CA SER A 2 -11.05 -23.54 -22.98
C SER A 2 -9.68 -23.07 -22.50
N ALA A 3 -9.57 -21.80 -22.12
CA ALA A 3 -8.33 -21.19 -21.65
C ALA A 3 -7.85 -21.84 -20.34
N PRO A 4 -6.53 -22.01 -20.14
CA PRO A 4 -5.98 -22.51 -18.88
C PRO A 4 -5.86 -21.38 -17.84
N GLY A 5 -6.32 -21.66 -16.61
CA GLY A 5 -5.56 -21.28 -15.40
C GLY A 5 -6.01 -20.07 -14.57
N ASP A 6 -7.18 -20.14 -13.91
CA ASP A 6 -7.50 -19.35 -12.70
C ASP A 6 -6.84 -19.95 -11.44
N GLN A 7 -5.53 -20.22 -11.52
CA GLN A 7 -4.73 -20.81 -10.44
C GLN A 7 -3.81 -19.78 -9.76
N ASP A 8 -3.24 -18.82 -10.51
CA ASP A 8 -2.41 -17.73 -9.95
C ASP A 8 -3.19 -16.84 -8.96
N SER A 9 -4.49 -16.66 -9.20
CA SER A 9 -5.39 -15.88 -8.34
C SER A 9 -5.60 -16.49 -6.94
N ARG A 10 -5.28 -17.79 -6.76
CA ARG A 10 -5.50 -18.52 -5.50
C ARG A 10 -4.27 -18.50 -4.59
N GLU A 11 -3.07 -18.43 -5.14
CA GLU A 11 -1.84 -18.38 -4.34
C GLU A 11 -1.63 -17.00 -3.70
N PHE A 12 -2.04 -15.93 -4.38
CA PHE A 12 -2.07 -14.57 -3.84
C PHE A 12 -3.03 -14.41 -2.64
N LYS A 13 -4.00 -15.32 -2.48
CA LYS A 13 -5.08 -15.24 -1.48
C LYS A 13 -4.76 -15.86 -0.13
N ARG A 14 -3.63 -16.55 0.03
CA ARG A 14 -3.29 -17.15 1.32
C ARG A 14 -2.56 -16.13 2.18
N TRP A 15 -3.27 -15.07 2.56
CA TRP A 15 -2.87 -14.28 3.72
C TRP A 15 -2.84 -15.22 4.92
N ILE A 16 -1.67 -15.36 5.53
CA ILE A 16 -1.49 -16.13 6.75
C ILE A 16 -1.63 -15.12 7.88
N PRO A 17 -2.67 -15.23 8.74
CA PRO A 17 -2.78 -14.40 9.92
C PRO A 17 -1.51 -14.56 10.75
N HIS A 18 -0.98 -13.45 11.25
CA HIS A 18 0.02 -13.50 12.31
C HIS A 18 -0.66 -13.79 13.65
N ASP A 19 0.07 -14.44 14.56
CA ASP A 19 -0.37 -14.55 15.95
C ASP A 19 -0.45 -13.13 16.58
N ASP A 20 -1.31 -12.97 17.57
CA ASP A 20 -1.51 -11.70 18.28
C ASP A 20 -0.21 -11.26 18.98
N ASP A 21 0.54 -12.21 19.55
CA ASP A 21 1.82 -11.96 20.23
C ASP A 21 2.90 -11.45 19.25
N GLU A 22 3.04 -12.09 18.09
CA GLU A 22 3.97 -11.65 17.03
C GLU A 22 3.62 -10.24 16.54
N SER A 23 2.32 -9.94 16.41
CA SER A 23 1.83 -8.63 16.01
C SER A 23 2.12 -7.55 17.05
N ALA A 24 2.02 -7.88 18.35
CA ALA A 24 2.34 -6.98 19.44
C ALA A 24 3.85 -6.66 19.52
N GLU A 25 4.71 -7.67 19.38
CA GLU A 25 6.17 -7.48 19.35
C GLU A 25 6.61 -6.59 18.17
N ARG A 26 6.05 -6.84 16.97
CA ARG A 26 6.31 -6.01 15.79
C ARG A 26 5.86 -4.57 15.99
N ARG A 27 4.66 -4.37 16.53
CA ARG A 27 4.17 -3.01 16.87
C ARG A 27 5.12 -2.32 17.84
N GLN A 28 5.54 -2.99 18.91
CA GLN A 28 6.45 -2.43 19.91
C GLN A 28 7.79 -2.04 19.28
N GLU A 29 8.35 -2.87 18.40
CA GLU A 29 9.57 -2.53 17.67
C GLU A 29 9.38 -1.28 16.82
N PHE A 30 8.33 -1.22 16.01
CA PHE A 30 8.09 -0.08 15.12
C PHE A 30 7.86 1.21 15.91
N ASP A 31 7.11 1.17 17.02
CA ASP A 31 6.93 2.32 17.89
C ASP A 31 8.28 2.77 18.52
N ARG A 32 9.13 1.82 18.98
CA ARG A 32 10.48 2.12 19.48
C ARG A 32 11.37 2.76 18.41
N LEU A 33 11.35 2.26 17.18
CA LEU A 33 12.11 2.84 16.06
C LEU A 33 11.57 4.22 15.66
N SER A 34 10.25 4.41 15.71
CA SER A 34 9.60 5.68 15.35
C SER A 34 9.95 6.83 16.32
N ALA A 35 10.38 6.48 17.54
CA ALA A 35 10.84 7.41 18.55
C ALA A 35 12.31 7.82 18.39
N GLN A 36 13.09 7.16 17.52
CA GLN A 36 14.52 7.44 17.33
C GLN A 36 14.75 8.50 16.25
N PRO A 37 15.26 9.71 16.59
CA PRO A 37 15.47 10.78 15.62
C PRO A 37 16.40 10.37 14.48
N ASP A 38 17.50 9.67 14.77
CA ASP A 38 18.49 9.26 13.77
C ASP A 38 17.89 8.40 12.66
N VAL A 39 16.94 7.51 12.99
CA VAL A 39 16.21 6.69 12.00
C VAL A 39 15.37 7.57 11.07
N ILE A 40 14.69 8.56 11.64
CA ILE A 40 13.77 9.44 10.91
C ILE A 40 14.54 10.40 10.03
N ASP A 41 15.61 10.99 10.55
CA ASP A 41 16.45 11.94 9.84
C ASP A 41 17.23 11.25 8.72
N PHE A 42 17.74 10.04 8.98
CA PHE A 42 18.33 9.20 7.95
C PHE A 42 17.33 8.93 6.81
N LEU A 43 16.13 8.44 7.11
CA LEU A 43 15.16 8.13 6.06
C LEU A 43 14.67 9.35 5.30
N ARG A 44 14.49 10.49 5.96
CA ARG A 44 14.14 11.75 5.29
C ARG A 44 15.23 12.14 4.28
N GLY A 45 16.50 12.16 4.71
CA GLY A 45 17.62 12.49 3.83
C GLY A 45 17.84 11.44 2.73
N PHE A 46 17.68 10.16 3.06
CA PHE A 46 17.75 9.07 2.08
C PHE A 46 16.67 9.18 1.01
N TYR A 47 15.42 9.39 1.40
CA TYR A 47 14.33 9.54 0.44
C TYR A 47 14.48 10.78 -0.44
N GLN A 48 14.98 11.89 0.11
CA GLN A 48 15.31 13.05 -0.70
C GLN A 48 16.35 12.70 -1.78
N ARG A 49 17.46 12.04 -1.41
CA ARG A 49 18.49 11.60 -2.38
C ARG A 49 17.95 10.60 -3.41
N VAL A 50 17.03 9.71 -3.00
CA VAL A 50 16.34 8.78 -3.89
C VAL A 50 15.48 9.54 -4.90
N ASP A 51 14.66 10.48 -4.44
CA ASP A 51 13.77 11.26 -5.31
C ASP A 51 14.58 12.16 -6.27
N GLU A 52 15.71 12.73 -5.81
CA GLU A 52 16.67 13.47 -6.65
C GLU A 52 17.27 12.59 -7.75
N ALA A 53 17.78 11.41 -7.41
CA ALA A 53 18.35 10.47 -8.38
C ALA A 53 17.28 9.92 -9.35
N LEU A 54 16.04 9.69 -8.88
CA LEU A 54 14.94 9.26 -9.74
C LEU A 54 14.54 10.34 -10.76
N ALA A 55 14.73 11.62 -10.46
CA ALA A 55 14.37 12.72 -11.36
C ALA A 55 15.15 12.67 -12.68
N GLU A 56 16.37 12.11 -12.68
CA GLU A 56 17.20 11.92 -13.88
C GLU A 56 16.55 11.00 -14.91
N TYR A 57 15.76 10.02 -14.46
CA TYR A 57 15.05 9.08 -15.33
C TYR A 57 13.72 9.62 -15.86
N GLN A 58 13.27 10.79 -15.37
CA GLN A 58 12.00 11.43 -15.73
C GLN A 58 10.78 10.48 -15.80
N PRO A 59 10.57 9.60 -14.79
CA PRO A 59 9.57 8.56 -14.89
C PRO A 59 8.15 9.14 -14.88
N ARG A 60 7.28 8.64 -15.76
CA ARG A 60 5.89 9.11 -15.87
C ARG A 60 4.92 8.14 -15.22
N CYS A 61 4.16 8.62 -14.23
CA CYS A 61 3.04 7.86 -13.67
C CYS A 61 1.72 8.27 -14.36
N THR A 62 1.26 7.46 -15.31
CA THR A 62 -0.07 7.61 -15.93
C THR A 62 -1.14 6.77 -15.23
N ASN A 63 -0.74 5.85 -14.37
CA ASN A 63 -1.61 4.84 -13.78
C ASN A 63 -2.34 5.28 -12.51
N ARG A 64 -2.21 6.56 -12.09
CA ARG A 64 -2.96 7.19 -10.97
C ARG A 64 -3.14 6.28 -9.74
N GLY A 65 -2.05 5.66 -9.29
CA GLY A 65 -2.05 4.78 -8.12
C GLY A 65 -2.84 3.47 -8.27
N HIS A 66 -3.28 3.06 -9.46
CA HIS A 66 -3.91 1.74 -9.64
C HIS A 66 -2.97 0.59 -9.24
N CYS A 67 -1.65 0.78 -9.32
CA CYS A 67 -0.64 -0.14 -8.79
C CYS A 67 -0.67 -0.28 -7.26
N CYS A 68 -1.32 0.63 -6.52
CA CYS A 68 -1.54 0.50 -5.07
C CYS A 68 -2.66 -0.49 -4.71
N ASN A 69 -3.42 -0.98 -5.71
CA ASN A 69 -4.20 -2.20 -5.57
C ASN A 69 -3.32 -3.39 -5.94
N PHE A 70 -2.57 -3.86 -4.94
CA PHE A 70 -1.59 -4.94 -5.02
C PHE A 70 -2.20 -6.24 -5.54
N ALA A 71 -3.38 -6.63 -5.04
CA ALA A 71 -4.05 -7.84 -5.51
C ALA A 71 -4.45 -7.74 -6.99
N ARG A 72 -4.99 -6.60 -7.43
CA ARG A 72 -5.36 -6.40 -8.83
C ARG A 72 -4.14 -6.29 -9.75
N ALA A 73 -3.06 -5.68 -9.27
CA ALA A 73 -1.84 -5.50 -10.03
C ALA A 73 -0.93 -6.74 -10.02
N GLY A 74 -1.20 -7.73 -9.17
CA GLY A 74 -0.33 -8.90 -8.98
C GLY A 74 1.02 -8.51 -8.38
N HIS A 75 1.07 -7.51 -7.51
CA HIS A 75 2.30 -7.00 -6.90
C HIS A 75 2.29 -7.18 -5.40
N ARG A 76 3.43 -7.49 -4.80
CA ARG A 76 3.61 -7.41 -3.35
C ARG A 76 4.62 -6.33 -3.06
N LEU A 77 4.28 -5.43 -2.13
CA LEU A 77 5.21 -4.44 -1.65
C LEU A 77 5.83 -4.96 -0.36
N PHE A 78 7.15 -4.90 -0.28
CA PHE A 78 7.87 -5.26 0.92
C PHE A 78 8.65 -4.06 1.46
N VAL A 79 8.76 -4.00 2.78
CA VAL A 79 9.29 -2.86 3.53
C VAL A 79 10.23 -3.33 4.62
N THR A 80 11.15 -2.44 4.99
CA THR A 80 12.05 -2.62 6.13
C THR A 80 11.45 -1.99 7.41
N PRO A 81 11.88 -2.42 8.62
CA PRO A 81 11.35 -1.89 9.88
C PRO A 81 11.48 -0.37 10.01
N ILE A 82 12.60 0.20 9.54
CA ILE A 82 12.83 1.64 9.59
C ILE A 82 11.85 2.41 8.69
N GLU A 83 11.47 1.85 7.54
CA GLU A 83 10.49 2.48 6.64
C GLU A 83 9.10 2.52 7.28
N VAL A 84 8.69 1.42 7.92
CA VAL A 84 7.42 1.35 8.66
C VAL A 84 7.43 2.32 9.85
N ALA A 85 8.53 2.38 10.58
CA ALA A 85 8.69 3.26 11.74
C ALA A 85 8.61 4.75 11.35
N ALA A 86 9.28 5.16 10.28
CA ALA A 86 9.21 6.53 9.80
C ALA A 86 7.81 6.88 9.27
N PHE A 87 7.16 5.94 8.57
CA PHE A 87 5.78 6.09 8.12
C PHE A 87 4.82 6.22 9.32
N ARG A 88 4.99 5.39 10.35
CA ARG A 88 4.26 5.45 11.63
C ARG A 88 4.39 6.80 12.30
N ARG A 89 5.61 7.32 12.43
CA ARG A 89 5.84 8.64 13.01
C ARG A 89 5.13 9.74 12.23
N ALA A 90 5.26 9.72 10.90
CA ALA A 90 4.78 10.79 10.04
C ALA A 90 3.25 10.92 10.01
N TYR A 91 2.53 9.82 10.27
CA TYR A 91 1.08 9.76 10.10
C TYR A 91 0.33 9.17 11.30
N ALA A 92 0.91 9.27 12.51
CA ALA A 92 0.34 8.71 13.74
C ALA A 92 -1.06 9.29 14.06
N ASP A 93 -1.28 10.57 13.78
CA ASP A 93 -2.52 11.32 14.05
C ASP A 93 -3.69 10.92 13.14
N ARG A 94 -3.40 10.39 11.95
CA ARG A 94 -4.39 10.01 10.93
C ARG A 94 -4.16 8.60 10.40
N TRP A 95 -3.72 7.70 11.27
CA TRP A 95 -3.31 6.36 10.90
C TRP A 95 -4.44 5.60 10.19
N LEU A 96 -4.18 5.16 8.95
CA LEU A 96 -5.06 4.28 8.20
C LEU A 96 -4.50 2.86 8.27
N SER A 97 -5.21 1.99 9.00
CA SER A 97 -4.83 0.59 9.07
C SER A 97 -5.16 -0.15 7.77
N ALA A 98 -4.36 -1.16 7.45
CA ALA A 98 -4.61 -2.02 6.31
C ALA A 98 -5.47 -3.21 6.71
N GLU A 99 -6.33 -3.62 5.78
CA GLU A 99 -6.95 -4.93 5.74
C GLU A 99 -6.19 -5.77 4.70
N PRO A 100 -5.21 -6.61 5.09
CA PRO A 100 -4.34 -7.28 4.12
C PRO A 100 -5.10 -8.12 3.09
N ALA A 101 -6.20 -8.76 3.52
CA ALA A 101 -7.07 -9.54 2.64
C ALA A 101 -7.74 -8.70 1.53
N ALA A 102 -7.88 -7.38 1.70
CA ALA A 102 -8.37 -6.49 0.65
C ALA A 102 -7.34 -6.25 -0.45
N GLY A 103 -6.05 -6.51 -0.20
CA GLY A 103 -4.99 -6.40 -1.21
C GLY A 103 -4.79 -4.98 -1.74
N ARG A 104 -5.21 -3.95 -0.99
CA ARG A 104 -5.15 -2.55 -1.38
C ARG A 104 -4.53 -1.70 -0.28
N CYS A 105 -3.61 -0.81 -0.64
CA CYS A 105 -3.06 0.17 0.28
C CYS A 105 -4.16 1.15 0.76
N PRO A 106 -4.41 1.29 2.07
CA PRO A 106 -5.46 2.18 2.58
C PRO A 106 -5.10 3.68 2.40
N TRP A 107 -3.82 3.98 2.15
CA TRP A 107 -3.32 5.34 1.89
C TRP A 107 -3.51 5.81 0.44
N GLN A 108 -4.17 5.01 -0.40
CA GLN A 108 -4.66 5.46 -1.70
C GLN A 108 -6.10 5.97 -1.55
N VAL A 109 -6.28 7.29 -1.56
CA VAL A 109 -7.59 7.95 -1.52
C VAL A 109 -7.79 8.65 -2.85
N ASP A 110 -8.93 8.42 -3.51
CA ASP A 110 -9.30 9.05 -4.79
C ASP A 110 -8.22 8.97 -5.90
N GLY A 111 -7.50 7.84 -5.95
CA GLY A 111 -6.45 7.62 -6.95
C GLY A 111 -5.11 8.29 -6.63
N VAL A 112 -4.97 8.91 -5.46
CA VAL A 112 -3.71 9.53 -5.03
C VAL A 112 -3.21 8.94 -3.73
N CYS A 113 -1.89 8.86 -3.58
CA CYS A 113 -1.26 8.47 -2.32
C CYS A 113 -1.26 9.67 -1.38
N THR A 114 -1.99 9.57 -0.26
CA THR A 114 -2.04 10.61 0.79
C THR A 114 -0.86 10.53 1.77
N ALA A 115 0.08 9.62 1.53
CA ALA A 115 1.29 9.40 2.33
C ALA A 115 2.57 9.52 1.49
N ARG A 116 2.57 10.45 0.51
CA ARG A 116 3.64 10.55 -0.49
C ARG A 116 5.00 10.89 0.09
N GLU A 117 5.05 11.68 1.16
CA GLU A 117 6.30 12.14 1.79
C GLU A 117 7.09 10.98 2.41
N PHE A 118 6.43 10.02 3.05
CA PHE A 118 7.08 8.87 3.70
C PHE A 118 6.77 7.52 3.04
N ARG A 119 6.24 7.52 1.81
CA ARG A 119 6.01 6.28 1.06
C ARG A 119 7.29 5.40 1.01
N PRO A 120 7.18 4.07 1.16
CA PRO A 120 8.35 3.19 1.17
C PRO A 120 9.16 3.24 -0.13
N LEU A 121 10.42 2.83 -0.08
CA LEU A 121 11.35 2.78 -1.22
C LEU A 121 10.73 2.08 -2.44
N GLY A 122 10.07 0.93 -2.23
CA GLY A 122 9.41 0.22 -3.34
C GLY A 122 8.33 1.05 -4.03
N CYS A 123 7.53 1.81 -3.27
CA CYS A 123 6.54 2.76 -3.82
C CYS A 123 7.18 3.98 -4.51
N ARG A 124 8.43 4.33 -4.17
CA ARG A 124 9.15 5.44 -4.82
C ARG A 124 9.71 5.04 -6.17
N VAL A 125 10.31 3.85 -6.22
CA VAL A 125 11.07 3.36 -7.35
C VAL A 125 10.21 2.65 -8.38
N TYR A 126 9.07 2.09 -7.99
CA TYR A 126 8.20 1.37 -8.91
C TYR A 126 7.44 2.32 -9.86
N PHE A 127 7.59 2.09 -11.16
CA PHE A 127 6.79 2.74 -12.20
C PHE A 127 6.24 1.70 -13.18
N CYS A 128 4.99 1.89 -13.61
CA CYS A 128 4.36 1.06 -14.64
C CYS A 128 4.88 1.35 -16.07
N ASP A 129 5.74 2.37 -16.22
CA ASP A 129 6.36 2.74 -17.48
C ASP A 129 7.29 1.61 -17.96
N PRO A 130 7.13 1.08 -19.18
CA PRO A 130 8.06 0.09 -19.73
C PRO A 130 9.52 0.54 -19.74
N GLN A 131 9.80 1.84 -19.88
CA GLN A 131 11.17 2.37 -19.81
C GLN A 131 11.78 2.22 -18.41
N ALA A 132 10.95 2.21 -17.36
CA ALA A 132 11.40 2.01 -15.99
C ALA A 132 11.87 0.59 -15.71
N GLN A 133 11.32 -0.41 -16.42
CA GLN A 133 11.69 -1.81 -16.24
C GLN A 133 13.17 -2.08 -16.50
N ALA A 134 13.83 -1.25 -17.32
CA ALA A 134 15.24 -1.40 -17.63
C ALA A 134 16.19 -1.03 -16.46
N TRP A 135 15.75 -0.22 -15.50
CA TRP A 135 16.61 0.33 -14.44
C TRP A 135 16.06 0.21 -13.02
N GLN A 136 14.74 0.12 -12.84
CA GLN A 136 14.11 0.25 -11.51
C GLN A 136 14.55 -0.84 -10.53
N ASN A 137 14.80 -2.07 -11.00
CA ASN A 137 15.22 -3.16 -10.13
C ASN A 137 16.64 -2.96 -9.62
N GLU A 138 17.58 -2.61 -10.51
CA GLU A 138 18.96 -2.33 -10.12
C GLU A 138 19.03 -1.11 -9.19
N PHE A 139 18.26 -0.07 -9.51
CA PHE A 139 18.12 1.12 -8.67
C PHE A 139 17.58 0.75 -7.29
N TYR A 140 16.49 -0.03 -7.22
CA TYR A 140 15.90 -0.49 -5.96
C TYR A 140 16.91 -1.25 -5.11
N GLU A 141 17.60 -2.24 -5.69
CA GLU A 141 18.58 -3.06 -4.96
C GLU A 141 19.77 -2.23 -4.46
N ALA A 142 20.23 -1.25 -5.24
CA ALA A 142 21.27 -0.33 -4.79
C ALA A 142 20.84 0.47 -3.57
N ARG A 143 19.62 1.02 -3.58
CA ARG A 143 19.09 1.81 -2.48
C ARG A 143 18.71 0.94 -1.27
N LEU A 144 18.25 -0.29 -1.47
CA LEU A 144 17.99 -1.24 -0.39
C LEU A 144 19.28 -1.63 0.34
N ARG A 145 20.43 -1.72 -0.36
CA ARG A 145 21.73 -1.94 0.29
C ARG A 145 22.09 -0.82 1.26
N GLU A 146 21.80 0.43 0.92
CA GLU A 146 22.01 1.57 1.84
C GLU A 146 21.15 1.45 3.11
N LEU A 147 19.86 1.08 2.96
CA LEU A 147 18.98 0.84 4.12
C LEU A 147 19.51 -0.30 5.00
N LYS A 148 19.93 -1.41 4.38
CA LYS A 148 20.51 -2.57 5.08
C LYS A 148 21.78 -2.19 5.84
N GLN A 149 22.66 -1.41 5.21
CA GLN A 149 23.89 -0.94 5.85
C GLN A 149 23.59 -0.05 7.05
N PHE A 150 22.70 0.93 6.91
CA PHE A 150 22.31 1.79 8.02
C PHE A 150 21.72 0.97 9.19
N MET A 151 20.83 0.02 8.90
CA MET A 151 20.28 -0.84 9.95
C MET A 151 21.36 -1.67 10.65
N ALA A 152 22.31 -2.23 9.90
CA ALA A 152 23.43 -2.98 10.46
C ALA A 152 24.29 -2.09 11.38
N ASP A 153 24.61 -0.87 10.96
CA ASP A 153 25.41 0.10 11.74
C ASP A 153 24.71 0.52 13.03
N GLN A 154 23.37 0.55 13.03
CA GLN A 154 22.55 0.89 14.20
C GLN A 154 22.18 -0.33 15.07
N GLY A 155 22.63 -1.54 14.71
CA GLY A 155 22.22 -2.77 15.39
C GLY A 155 20.73 -3.08 15.27
N ILE A 156 20.06 -2.56 14.25
CA ILE A 156 18.66 -2.83 13.94
C ILE A 156 18.58 -4.11 13.11
N GLN A 157 17.79 -5.07 13.57
CA GLN A 157 17.60 -6.31 12.83
C GLN A 157 16.91 -6.05 11.49
N TYR A 158 17.52 -6.50 10.41
CA TYR A 158 16.88 -6.48 9.10
C TYR A 158 15.70 -7.46 9.07
N ARG A 159 14.52 -6.95 8.71
CA ARG A 159 13.37 -7.73 8.31
C ARG A 159 12.83 -7.19 6.99
N TYR A 160 12.25 -8.07 6.20
CA TYR A 160 11.63 -7.69 4.93
C TYR A 160 10.21 -8.22 4.91
N GLU A 161 9.28 -7.33 5.23
CA GLU A 161 7.90 -7.68 5.54
C GLU A 161 6.95 -7.13 4.50
N GLU A 162 5.85 -7.83 4.25
CA GLU A 162 4.83 -7.36 3.31
C GLU A 162 4.12 -6.13 3.90
N TRP A 163 3.91 -5.11 3.07
CA TRP A 163 3.46 -3.78 3.47
C TRP A 163 2.09 -3.76 4.15
N LEU A 164 1.09 -4.47 3.61
CA LEU A 164 -0.23 -4.49 4.23
C LEU A 164 -0.20 -5.20 5.59
N SER A 165 0.57 -6.29 5.71
CA SER A 165 0.83 -6.94 7.00
C SER A 165 1.50 -5.99 8.00
N ALA A 166 2.52 -5.25 7.57
CA ALA A 166 3.21 -4.28 8.42
C ALA A 166 2.29 -3.13 8.87
N LEU A 167 1.34 -2.70 8.03
CA LEU A 167 0.34 -1.70 8.42
C LEU A 167 -0.71 -2.27 9.38
N SER A 168 -1.13 -3.53 9.20
CA SER A 168 -2.21 -4.13 9.99
C SER A 168 -1.86 -4.31 11.46
N VAL A 169 -0.57 -4.41 11.80
CA VAL A 169 -0.16 -4.53 13.21
C VAL A 169 -0.58 -3.34 14.05
N PHE A 170 -0.95 -2.21 13.42
CA PHE A 170 -1.39 -0.98 14.05
C PHE A 170 -2.92 -0.81 14.13
N SER A 171 -3.70 -1.77 13.61
CA SER A 171 -5.16 -1.77 13.74
C SER A 171 -5.55 -1.61 15.21
N THR A 172 -6.49 -0.71 15.50
CA THR A 172 -7.26 -0.83 16.74
C THR A 172 -8.09 -2.08 16.57
N ALA A 173 -7.86 -3.12 17.38
CA ALA A 173 -8.79 -4.24 17.44
C ALA A 173 -10.18 -3.63 17.61
N ALA A 174 -11.08 -3.87 16.64
CA ALA A 174 -12.50 -3.72 16.93
C ALA A 174 -12.77 -4.72 18.05
N SER A 175 -12.85 -4.24 19.28
CA SER A 175 -13.26 -5.04 20.43
C SER A 175 -14.52 -5.81 20.05
N GLY A 176 -14.38 -7.12 19.81
CA GLY A 176 -15.44 -8.10 19.62
C GLY A 176 -16.55 -7.75 18.62
N SER A 177 -16.39 -8.14 17.35
CA SER A 177 -17.53 -8.68 16.61
C SER A 177 -17.46 -10.21 16.67
N ARG A 178 -18.20 -10.80 17.62
CA ARG A 178 -18.65 -12.18 17.43
C ARG A 178 -19.52 -12.16 16.18
N HIS A 179 -19.07 -12.80 15.12
CA HIS A 179 -19.95 -13.22 14.04
C HIS A 179 -21.06 -14.10 14.64
N PRO A 180 -22.35 -13.70 14.61
CA PRO A 180 -23.40 -14.71 14.70
C PRO A 180 -23.37 -15.46 13.36
N GLY A 181 -23.02 -16.74 13.41
CA GLY A 181 -23.12 -17.62 12.25
C GLY A 181 -24.53 -17.58 11.65
N PRO A 182 -24.69 -17.87 10.35
CA PRO A 182 -25.99 -17.78 9.71
C PRO A 182 -26.92 -18.85 10.28
N ALA A 183 -27.90 -18.44 11.09
CA ALA A 183 -29.04 -19.27 11.38
C ALA A 183 -29.87 -19.39 10.10
N ALA A 184 -29.99 -20.62 9.61
CA ALA A 184 -30.88 -20.99 8.52
C ALA A 184 -32.32 -20.59 8.87
N GLY A 185 -32.95 -19.80 8.00
CA GLY A 185 -34.32 -19.32 8.18
C GLY A 185 -34.87 -18.77 6.88
N SER A 186 -35.44 -19.67 6.08
CA SER A 186 -36.18 -19.42 4.84
C SER A 186 -37.24 -18.32 4.97
N LEU A 187 -37.22 -17.31 4.08
CA LEU A 187 -38.41 -16.60 3.62
C LEU A 187 -38.26 -16.21 2.13
N ARG A 188 -39.33 -16.47 1.38
CA ARG A 188 -39.48 -16.35 -0.09
C ARG A 188 -39.43 -14.87 -0.55
N PRO A 189 -39.15 -14.59 -1.84
CA PRO A 189 -39.04 -13.22 -2.35
C PRO A 189 -40.42 -12.58 -2.57
N ALA A 190 -40.56 -11.32 -2.15
CA ALA A 190 -41.65 -10.44 -2.58
C ALA A 190 -41.19 -9.61 -3.78
N ALA A 191 -42.03 -9.57 -4.81
CA ALA A 191 -41.83 -8.83 -6.04
C ALA A 191 -41.78 -7.31 -5.80
N ILE A 192 -40.90 -6.61 -6.53
CA ILE A 192 -40.86 -5.15 -6.59
C ILE A 192 -41.62 -4.71 -7.85
N ASP A 193 -42.59 -3.83 -7.63
CA ASP A 193 -43.43 -3.13 -8.60
C ASP A 193 -42.62 -2.02 -9.32
N PRO A 194 -42.58 -1.98 -10.68
CA PRO A 194 -41.82 -0.98 -11.43
C PRO A 194 -42.70 0.24 -11.74
N SER A 195 -42.82 1.18 -10.80
CA SER A 195 -43.33 2.53 -11.09
C SER A 195 -42.84 3.53 -10.06
N GLY A 196 -41.65 4.07 -10.30
CA GLY A 196 -41.02 5.10 -9.46
C GLY A 196 -39.94 5.83 -10.26
N SER A 197 -40.38 6.68 -11.18
CA SER A 197 -39.52 7.51 -12.02
C SER A 197 -38.90 8.64 -11.20
N SER A 198 -37.57 8.76 -11.21
CA SER A 198 -36.86 10.02 -10.94
C SER A 198 -35.51 10.00 -11.63
N THR A 199 -35.50 10.60 -12.82
CA THR A 199 -34.34 10.86 -13.68
C THR A 199 -33.48 11.97 -13.06
N ILE A 200 -32.22 11.67 -12.77
CA ILE A 200 -31.18 12.71 -12.59
C ILE A 200 -30.35 12.74 -13.86
N GLN A 201 -30.46 13.82 -14.63
CA GLN A 201 -29.57 14.12 -15.74
C GLN A 201 -28.21 14.62 -15.22
N LEU A 202 -27.12 13.98 -15.65
CA LEU A 202 -25.78 14.54 -15.56
C LEU A 202 -25.41 15.14 -16.93
N THR A 203 -25.32 16.47 -16.98
CA THR A 203 -24.82 17.23 -18.13
C THR A 203 -23.29 17.11 -18.20
N VAL A 204 -22.78 16.62 -19.32
CA VAL A 204 -21.35 16.64 -19.66
C VAL A 204 -20.99 18.03 -20.16
N VAL A 205 -20.07 18.71 -19.48
CA VAL A 205 -19.46 19.97 -19.97
C VAL A 205 -18.07 19.64 -20.48
N ASN A 206 -17.93 19.51 -21.80
CA ASN A 206 -16.63 19.39 -22.46
C ASN A 206 -15.99 20.78 -22.57
N ASN A 207 -14.82 20.98 -21.97
CA ASN A 207 -14.00 22.15 -22.22
C ASN A 207 -12.61 21.70 -22.68
N LEU A 208 -12.36 21.76 -23.99
CA LEU A 208 -11.01 21.61 -24.56
C LEU A 208 -10.34 22.99 -24.60
N PRO A 209 -9.11 23.16 -24.10
CA PRO A 209 -8.31 24.34 -24.38
C PRO A 209 -7.65 24.25 -25.77
N ALA A 210 -7.74 25.34 -26.53
CA ALA A 210 -7.08 25.52 -27.81
C ALA A 210 -5.54 25.62 -27.65
N ARG A 211 -4.80 25.02 -28.59
CA ARG A 211 -3.34 25.17 -28.73
C ARG A 211 -3.04 26.51 -29.42
N PRO A 212 -2.01 27.27 -28.99
CA PRO A 212 -1.46 28.33 -29.81
C PRO A 212 -0.43 27.78 -30.82
N ALA A 213 -0.32 28.50 -31.94
CA ALA A 213 0.59 28.27 -33.06
C ALA A 213 2.04 28.60 -32.74
#